data_AF-A0A378G108-F1
#
_entry.id   AF-A0A378G108-F1
#
_cell.length_a   1.000
_cell.length_b   1.000
_cell.length_c   1.000
_cell.angle_alpha   90.00
_cell.angle_beta   90.00
_cell.angle_gamma   90.00
#
_symmetry.space_group_name_H-M   'P 1'
#
loop_
_entity.id
_entity.type
_entity.pdbx_description
1 polymer ?
#
loop_
_entity_poly.entity_id
_entity_poly.type
_entity_poly.pdbx_seq_one_letter_code
_entity_poly.pdbx_strand_id
1 'polypeptide(L)'
;MRSHVWGNVKLDTTGLIDRKVVRFMSDASIYAYLSMEQAVADAGLAPEAYQNNPRVGLIAGSGGGSPKFQVFGADAMRSPRGLKAVGPYVVTKAMASGVSACLATPFKIHGVNYSISSACATSAHCNW
;
A
#
# COMPACT_ATOMS: atom_id res chain seq x y z
N MET A 1 -24.18 -6.99 -9.02
CA MET A 1 -23.65 -5.73 -9.60
C MET A 1 -24.16 -5.64 -11.03
N ARG A 2 -24.70 -4.49 -11.48
CA ARG A 2 -25.28 -4.34 -12.84
C ARG A 2 -24.32 -3.71 -13.87
N SER A 3 -23.22 -3.11 -13.42
CA SER A 3 -22.18 -2.56 -14.31
C SER A 3 -21.15 -3.63 -14.66
N HIS A 4 -20.75 -3.70 -15.93
CA HIS A 4 -19.72 -4.60 -16.46
C HIS A 4 -18.49 -3.83 -16.98
N VAL A 5 -18.30 -2.57 -16.58
CA VAL A 5 -17.19 -1.71 -17.01
C VAL A 5 -16.44 -1.13 -15.81
N TRP A 6 -15.12 -0.95 -15.96
CA TRP A 6 -14.24 -0.34 -14.96
C TRP A 6 -12.95 0.22 -15.61
N GLY A 7 -12.26 1.12 -14.91
CA GLY A 7 -10.94 1.66 -15.31
C GLY A 7 -9.81 0.85 -14.71
N ASN A 8 -9.38 -0.22 -15.38
CA ASN A 8 -8.31 -1.08 -14.90
C ASN A 8 -6.92 -0.49 -15.20
N VAL A 9 -5.94 -0.79 -14.34
CA VAL A 9 -4.53 -0.54 -14.61
C VAL A 9 -4.03 -1.60 -15.60
N LYS A 10 -3.52 -1.17 -16.76
CA LYS A 10 -3.01 -2.05 -17.83
C LYS A 10 -1.51 -2.27 -17.68
N LEU A 11 -1.11 -2.89 -16.57
CA LEU A 11 0.29 -3.16 -16.23
C LEU A 11 0.40 -4.53 -15.57
N ASP A 12 1.36 -5.34 -16.02
CA ASP A 12 1.78 -6.53 -15.27
C ASP A 12 2.75 -6.11 -14.17
N THR A 13 2.34 -6.29 -12.91
CA THR A 13 3.13 -5.91 -11.74
C THR A 13 4.07 -7.02 -11.27
N THR A 14 4.09 -8.17 -11.94
CA THR A 14 4.87 -9.33 -11.54
C THR A 14 6.37 -9.04 -11.62
N GLY A 15 7.07 -9.20 -10.48
CA GLY A 15 8.52 -9.02 -10.41
C GLY A 15 9.01 -7.57 -10.36
N LEU A 16 8.11 -6.57 -10.41
CA LEU A 16 8.50 -5.15 -10.30
C LEU A 16 8.93 -4.77 -8.87
N ILE A 17 8.42 -5.47 -7.85
CA ILE A 17 8.71 -5.22 -6.44
C ILE A 17 9.33 -6.48 -5.83
N ASP A 18 10.38 -6.32 -5.02
CA ASP A 18 11.04 -7.44 -4.32
C ASP A 18 10.02 -8.28 -3.53
N ARG A 19 10.17 -9.60 -3.61
CA ARG A 19 9.27 -10.58 -2.97
C ARG A 19 9.09 -10.35 -1.46
N LYS A 20 10.14 -9.92 -0.76
CA LYS A 20 10.12 -9.66 0.69
C LYS A 20 9.30 -8.43 1.04
N VAL A 21 9.15 -7.49 0.11
CA VAL A 21 8.38 -6.26 0.26
C VAL A 21 6.92 -6.51 -0.17
N VAL A 22 6.71 -7.03 -1.38
CA VAL A 22 5.37 -7.19 -1.96
C VAL A 22 4.46 -8.16 -1.18
N ARG A 23 5.02 -9.10 -0.42
CA ARG A 23 4.24 -10.05 0.40
C ARG A 23 3.33 -9.37 1.44
N PHE A 24 3.64 -8.13 1.84
CA PHE A 24 2.85 -7.34 2.79
C PHE A 24 1.80 -6.45 2.10
N MET A 25 1.86 -6.31 0.78
CA MET A 25 1.13 -5.29 0.03
C MET A 25 -0.22 -5.79 -0.51
N SER A 26 -1.19 -4.88 -0.54
CA SER A 26 -2.39 -4.99 -1.37
C SER A 26 -2.17 -4.27 -2.71
N ASP A 27 -3.09 -4.43 -3.66
CA ASP A 27 -3.01 -3.76 -4.97
C ASP A 27 -2.87 -2.23 -4.83
N ALA A 28 -3.55 -1.61 -3.85
CA ALA A 28 -3.42 -0.18 -3.54
C ALA A 28 -1.98 0.20 -3.11
N SER A 29 -1.36 -0.61 -2.26
CA SER A 29 0.03 -0.40 -1.83
C SER A 29 1.02 -0.64 -2.96
N ILE A 30 0.77 -1.62 -3.84
CA ILE A 30 1.62 -1.90 -5.02
C ILE A 30 1.62 -0.70 -5.96
N TYR A 31 0.45 -0.18 -6.33
CA TYR A 31 0.37 0.97 -7.21
C TYR A 31 1.00 2.22 -6.59
N ALA A 32 0.76 2.46 -5.30
CA ALA A 32 1.39 3.58 -4.59
C ALA A 32 2.93 3.44 -4.53
N TYR A 33 3.44 2.23 -4.35
CA TYR A 33 4.88 1.96 -4.32
C TYR A 33 5.54 2.31 -5.66
N LEU A 34 4.99 1.80 -6.77
CA LEU A 34 5.50 2.08 -8.11
C LEU A 34 5.44 3.59 -8.44
N SER A 35 4.37 4.27 -8.04
CA SER A 35 4.27 5.72 -8.19
C SER A 35 5.31 6.47 -7.35
N MET A 36 5.62 5.98 -6.14
CA MET A 36 6.65 6.59 -5.28
C MET A 36 8.06 6.41 -5.87
N GLU A 37 8.37 5.25 -6.45
CA GLU A 37 9.64 5.04 -7.17
C GLU A 37 9.80 6.04 -8.31
N GLN A 38 8.74 6.24 -9.11
CA GLN A 38 8.73 7.23 -10.19
C GLN A 38 8.90 8.65 -9.67
N ALA A 39 8.19 9.03 -8.61
CA ALA A 39 8.27 10.37 -8.03
C ALA A 39 9.66 10.68 -7.44
N VAL A 40 10.30 9.72 -6.78
CA VAL A 40 11.67 9.87 -6.24
C VAL A 40 12.68 10.05 -7.37
N ALA A 41 12.54 9.26 -8.45
CA ALA A 41 13.41 9.37 -9.62
C ALA A 41 13.23 10.70 -10.36
N ASP A 42 11.98 11.13 -10.58
CA ASP A 42 11.65 12.39 -11.24
C ASP A 42 12.14 13.62 -10.43
N ALA A 43 12.06 13.55 -9.10
CA ALA A 43 12.58 14.58 -8.21
C ALA A 43 14.13 14.59 -8.10
N GLY A 44 14.82 13.62 -8.70
CA GLY A 44 16.28 13.50 -8.63
C GLY A 44 16.80 13.26 -7.20
N LEU A 45 15.99 12.67 -6.32
CA LEU A 45 16.35 12.44 -4.93
C LEU A 45 17.21 11.19 -4.78
N ALA A 46 18.49 11.39 -4.47
CA ALA A 46 19.38 10.30 -4.08
C ALA A 46 18.88 9.63 -2.77
N PRO A 47 19.09 8.32 -2.57
CA PRO A 47 18.69 7.60 -1.35
C PRO A 47 19.10 8.32 -0.06
N GLU A 48 20.30 8.90 -0.02
CA GLU A 48 20.86 9.58 1.14
C GLU A 48 20.10 10.87 1.50
N ALA A 49 19.41 11.48 0.53
CA ALA A 49 18.65 12.69 0.75
C ALA A 49 17.35 12.42 1.53
N TYR A 50 16.71 11.27 1.28
CA TYR A 50 15.38 10.97 1.81
C TYR A 50 15.33 9.81 2.83
N GLN A 51 16.20 8.82 2.70
CA GLN A 51 16.21 7.64 3.58
C GLN A 51 16.81 7.97 4.95
N ASN A 52 16.23 7.34 5.99
CA ASN A 52 16.64 7.46 7.38
C ASN A 52 16.64 8.89 7.96
N ASN A 53 16.00 9.83 7.28
CA ASN A 53 15.97 11.24 7.65
C ASN A 53 14.70 11.57 8.47
N PRO A 54 14.81 12.01 9.74
CA PRO A 54 13.65 12.36 10.57
C PRO A 54 12.81 13.52 10.04
N ARG A 55 13.35 14.30 9.08
CA ARG A 55 12.65 15.41 8.43
C ARG A 55 11.83 14.98 7.22
N VAL A 56 11.96 13.73 6.78
CA VAL A 56 11.29 13.20 5.59
C VAL A 56 10.17 12.29 6.04
N GLY A 57 8.94 12.68 5.71
CA GLY A 57 7.72 11.96 6.06
C GLY A 57 7.01 11.36 4.85
N LEU A 58 5.98 10.58 5.12
CA LEU A 58 5.08 9.97 4.14
C LEU A 58 3.64 10.06 4.64
N ILE A 59 2.79 10.71 3.85
CA ILE A 59 1.34 10.75 4.08
C ILE A 59 0.69 10.19 2.82
N ALA A 60 0.19 8.96 2.90
CA ALA A 60 -0.42 8.26 1.77
C ALA A 60 -1.52 7.32 2.26
N GLY A 61 -2.66 7.30 1.59
CA GLY A 61 -3.84 6.57 2.05
C GLY A 61 -4.69 6.00 0.92
N SER A 62 -5.58 5.08 1.29
CA SER A 62 -6.60 4.50 0.40
C SER A 62 -7.97 4.68 1.05
N GLY A 63 -8.95 5.09 0.26
CA GLY A 63 -10.32 5.29 0.76
C GLY A 63 -10.95 4.02 1.36
N GLY A 64 -10.63 2.84 0.79
CA GLY A 64 -11.22 1.56 1.20
C GLY A 64 -10.25 0.57 1.85
N GLY A 65 -8.98 0.94 2.04
CA GLY A 65 -7.94 -0.03 2.42
C GLY A 65 -7.84 -1.14 1.36
N SER A 66 -8.10 -2.39 1.76
CA SER A 66 -8.29 -3.50 0.82
C SER A 66 -9.48 -4.40 1.18
N PRO A 67 -10.67 -4.16 0.60
CA PRO A 67 -11.83 -5.02 0.79
C PRO A 67 -11.57 -6.47 0.37
N LYS A 68 -10.75 -6.65 -0.68
CA LYS A 68 -10.31 -7.97 -1.17
C LYS A 68 -9.59 -8.79 -0.09
N PHE A 69 -8.64 -8.18 0.62
CA PHE A 69 -7.90 -8.89 1.68
C PHE A 69 -8.68 -9.01 2.98
N GLN A 70 -9.61 -8.10 3.27
CA GLN A 70 -10.56 -8.23 4.38
C GLN A 70 -11.45 -9.47 4.18
N VAL A 71 -12.05 -9.62 3.00
CA VAL A 71 -12.88 -10.78 2.65
C VAL A 71 -12.04 -12.06 2.63
N PHE A 72 -10.87 -12.03 1.99
CA PHE A 72 -9.94 -13.17 1.99
C PHE A 72 -9.61 -13.64 3.42
N GLY A 73 -9.32 -12.72 4.34
CA GLY A 73 -9.03 -13.07 5.73
C GLY A 73 -10.18 -13.78 6.42
N ALA A 74 -11.41 -13.28 6.23
CA ALA A 74 -12.61 -13.90 6.79
C ALA A 74 -12.91 -15.27 6.16
N ASP A 75 -12.76 -15.41 4.84
CA ASP A 75 -12.96 -16.67 4.12
C ASP A 75 -11.92 -17.72 4.52
N ALA A 76 -10.65 -17.31 4.57
CA ALA A 76 -9.55 -18.18 4.97
C ALA A 76 -9.72 -18.65 6.42
N MET A 77 -10.18 -17.78 7.33
CA MET A 77 -10.43 -18.15 8.72
C MET A 77 -11.57 -19.15 8.87
N ARG A 78 -12.59 -19.08 8.00
CA ARG A 78 -13.71 -20.03 7.96
C ARG A 78 -13.35 -21.36 7.29
N SER A 79 -12.22 -21.44 6.60
CA SER A 79 -11.75 -22.69 5.98
C SER A 79 -11.29 -23.71 7.03
N PRO A 80 -11.20 -25.01 6.70
CA PRO A 80 -10.68 -26.04 7.60
C PRO A 80 -9.25 -25.78 8.11
N ARG A 81 -8.49 -24.92 7.43
CA ARG A 81 -7.13 -24.53 7.83
C ARG A 81 -7.08 -23.37 8.83
N GLY A 82 -8.19 -22.63 9.00
CA GLY A 82 -8.30 -21.50 9.92
C GLY A 82 -7.15 -20.51 9.79
N LEU A 83 -6.51 -20.19 10.92
CA LEU A 83 -5.41 -19.23 11.02
C LEU A 83 -4.24 -19.53 10.05
N LYS A 84 -3.98 -20.81 9.75
CA LYS A 84 -2.91 -21.18 8.79
C LYS A 84 -3.21 -20.74 7.37
N ALA A 85 -4.48 -20.61 6.98
CA ALA A 85 -4.87 -20.09 5.67
C ALA A 85 -4.86 -18.56 5.61
N VAL A 86 -5.20 -17.89 6.72
CA VAL A 86 -5.12 -16.42 6.83
C VAL A 86 -3.67 -15.97 6.61
N GLY A 87 -2.73 -16.62 7.30
CA GLY A 87 -1.32 -16.27 7.23
C GLY A 87 -0.99 -14.92 7.89
N PRO A 88 0.31 -14.59 8.02
CA PRO A 88 0.76 -13.45 8.84
C PRO A 88 0.64 -12.08 8.15
N TYR A 89 0.23 -12.02 6.88
CA TYR A 89 0.33 -10.79 6.06
C TYR A 89 -1.00 -10.08 5.83
N VAL A 90 -2.14 -10.62 6.31
CA VAL A 90 -3.46 -10.05 6.00
C VAL A 90 -3.65 -8.68 6.64
N VAL A 91 -3.12 -8.46 7.85
CA VAL A 91 -3.28 -7.17 8.56
C VAL A 91 -2.67 -6.02 7.76
N THR A 92 -1.43 -6.14 7.30
CA THR A 92 -0.76 -5.08 6.53
C THR A 92 -1.45 -4.81 5.19
N LYS A 93 -2.12 -5.82 4.62
CA LYS A 93 -2.88 -5.69 3.38
C LYS A 93 -4.26 -5.06 3.58
N ALA A 94 -4.92 -5.34 4.70
CA ALA A 94 -6.32 -5.02 4.94
C ALA A 94 -6.53 -3.73 5.75
N MET A 95 -5.57 -3.36 6.60
CA MET A 95 -5.68 -2.18 7.48
C MET A 95 -5.74 -0.89 6.66
N ALA A 96 -6.44 0.12 7.18
CA ALA A 96 -6.60 1.41 6.50
C ALA A 96 -5.25 2.13 6.24
N SER A 97 -4.28 1.92 7.12
CA SER A 97 -2.90 2.44 7.00
C SER A 97 -1.98 1.56 6.14
N GLY A 98 -2.52 0.56 5.43
CA GLY A 98 -1.72 -0.39 4.65
C GLY A 98 -0.87 0.27 3.56
N VAL A 99 -1.32 1.41 3.01
CA VAL A 99 -0.55 2.16 2.01
C VAL A 99 0.69 2.80 2.65
N SER A 100 0.53 3.65 3.66
CA SER A 100 1.67 4.35 4.28
C SER A 100 2.65 3.36 4.93
N ALA A 101 2.16 2.33 5.61
CA ALA A 101 3.00 1.32 6.26
C ALA A 101 3.85 0.52 5.27
N CYS A 102 3.25 0.08 4.15
CA CYS A 102 3.96 -0.72 3.15
C CYS A 102 4.98 0.08 2.34
N LEU A 103 4.87 1.41 2.29
CA LEU A 103 5.81 2.29 1.60
C LEU A 103 6.91 2.77 2.56
N ALA A 104 6.57 3.19 3.78
CA ALA A 104 7.54 3.78 4.70
C ALA A 104 8.69 2.83 5.05
N THR A 105 8.43 1.53 5.21
CA THR A 105 9.47 0.54 5.55
C THR A 105 10.51 0.35 4.44
N PRO A 106 10.13 0.02 3.17
CA PRO A 106 11.11 -0.14 2.11
C PRO A 106 11.80 1.17 1.71
N PHE A 107 11.12 2.32 1.80
CA PHE A 107 11.71 3.64 1.51
C PHE A 107 12.40 4.29 2.72
N LYS A 108 12.52 3.59 3.86
CA LYS A 108 13.27 4.06 5.06
C LYS A 108 12.82 5.44 5.56
N ILE A 109 11.52 5.71 5.54
CA ILE A 109 10.94 6.99 5.97
C ILE A 109 10.93 7.06 7.50
N HIS A 110 11.57 8.08 8.08
CA HIS A 110 11.76 8.22 9.54
C HIS A 110 11.04 9.43 10.16
N GLY A 111 10.47 10.31 9.33
CA GLY A 111 9.61 11.40 9.80
C GLY A 111 8.16 10.93 10.03
N VAL A 112 7.21 11.81 9.72
CA VAL A 112 5.78 11.49 9.87
C VAL A 112 5.38 10.31 8.99
N ASN A 113 4.54 9.42 9.50
CA ASN A 113 4.04 8.27 8.73
C ASN A 113 2.61 7.91 9.18
N TYR A 114 1.63 8.24 8.33
CA TYR A 114 0.23 7.87 8.56
C TYR A 114 -0.57 7.93 7.25
N SER A 115 -1.82 7.44 7.31
CA SER A 115 -2.78 7.52 6.23
C SER A 115 -3.97 8.39 6.63
N ILE A 116 -4.41 9.24 5.72
CA ILE A 116 -5.72 9.90 5.80
C ILE A 116 -6.69 9.10 4.90
N SER A 117 -7.97 9.08 5.26
CA SER A 117 -9.04 8.56 4.39
C SER A 117 -10.25 9.49 4.46
N SER A 118 -10.69 9.98 3.31
CA SER A 118 -11.84 10.89 3.14
C SER A 118 -12.57 10.58 1.83
N ALA A 119 -12.75 9.28 1.55
CA ALA A 119 -13.34 8.77 0.31
C ALA A 119 -12.64 9.35 -0.93
N CYS A 120 -13.38 10.03 -1.82
CA CYS A 120 -12.83 10.61 -3.05
C CYS A 120 -11.74 11.67 -2.80
N ALA A 121 -11.75 12.34 -1.64
CA ALA A 121 -10.81 13.39 -1.30
C ALA A 121 -9.55 12.87 -0.57
N THR A 122 -9.41 11.54 -0.42
CA THR A 122 -8.38 10.91 0.42
C THR A 122 -6.97 11.43 0.11
N SER A 123 -6.52 11.29 -1.13
CA SER A 123 -5.16 11.70 -1.53
C SER A 123 -5.01 13.22 -1.59
N ALA A 124 -6.09 13.95 -1.87
CA ALA A 124 -6.07 15.42 -1.86
C ALA A 124 -5.79 15.95 -0.43
N HIS A 125 -6.38 15.33 0.59
CA HIS A 125 -6.12 15.70 1.99
C HIS A 125 -4.74 15.26 2.49
N CYS A 126 -4.04 14.37 1.77
CA CYS A 126 -2.67 13.97 2.11
C CYS A 126 -1.62 15.04 1.72
N ASN A 127 -1.96 16.03 0.89
CA ASN A 127 -1.02 17.01 0.30
C ASN A 127 -0.78 18.27 1.17
N TRP A 128 -0.65 18.14 2.49
CA TRP A 128 -0.34 19.30 3.35
C TRP A 128 1.13 19.69 3.34
#